data_AF-A0A0B1S7E9-F1
#
_entry.id   AF-A0A0B1S7E9-F1
#
_cell.length_a   1.000
_cell.length_b   1.000
_cell.length_c   1.000
_cell.angle_alpha   90.00
_cell.angle_beta   90.00
_cell.angle_gamma   90.00
#
_symmetry.space_group_name_H-M   'P 1'
#
loop_
_entity.id
_entity.type
_entity.pdbx_description
1 polymer ?
#
loop_
_entity_poly.entity_id
_entity_poly.type
_entity_poly.pdbx_seq_one_letter_code
_entity_poly.pdbx_strand_id
1 'polypeptide(L)'
;RLEKLIARIQSEYRRAAFAAAEVDLQSEEAFELARKGMPRAKLAGAQIIYGCEVKHFNLPYFALQVQSVGETDVFLRCFIHELGVTLGTTASCTRLQRRSFGPFHAAHALLEKQITLQNIIRNIELCRRIMENLPKDEGVVNENSTTYEEERPVVDGLDLQTDHEYDAMRPVWPRNYT
;
A
#
# COMPACT_ATOMS: atom_id res chain seq x y z
N ARG A 1 -7.98 -4.67 30.30
CA ARG A 1 -6.56 -4.21 30.33
C ARG A 1 -5.98 -4.17 28.92
N LEU A 2 -6.08 -5.26 28.16
CA LEU A 2 -5.67 -5.33 26.75
C LEU A 2 -6.31 -4.23 25.88
N GLU A 3 -7.63 -4.05 25.94
CA GLU A 3 -8.32 -3.01 25.16
C GLU A 3 -7.83 -1.58 25.48
N LYS A 4 -7.58 -1.30 26.77
CA LYS A 4 -7.01 0.00 27.20
C LYS A 4 -5.62 0.23 26.61
N LEU A 5 -4.80 -0.82 26.57
CA LEU A 5 -3.48 -0.77 25.95
C LEU A 5 -3.59 -0.53 24.44
N ILE A 6 -4.48 -1.24 23.76
CA ILE A 6 -4.70 -1.08 22.31
C ILE A 6 -5.16 0.35 21.99
N ALA A 7 -6.09 0.90 22.77
CA ALA A 7 -6.55 2.28 22.59
C ALA A 7 -5.40 3.30 22.75
N ARG A 8 -4.52 3.08 23.74
CA ARG A 8 -3.30 3.90 23.91
C ARG A 8 -2.38 3.80 22.70
N ILE A 9 -2.06 2.59 22.26
CA ILE A 9 -1.18 2.34 21.12
C ILE A 9 -1.75 2.95 19.83
N GLN A 10 -3.05 2.83 19.60
CA GLN A 10 -3.71 3.49 18.47
C GLN A 10 -3.51 5.01 18.50
N SER A 11 -3.59 5.64 19.68
CA SER A 11 -3.34 7.08 19.81
C SER A 11 -1.90 7.45 19.49
N GLU A 12 -0.94 6.61 19.89
CA GLU A 12 0.49 6.78 19.60
C GLU A 12 0.77 6.64 18.09
N TYR A 13 0.23 5.61 17.44
CA TYR A 13 0.37 5.45 15.98
C TYR A 13 -0.36 6.54 15.19
N ARG A 14 -1.49 7.06 15.69
CA ARG A 14 -2.18 8.18 15.06
C ARG A 14 -1.29 9.42 15.03
N ARG A 15 -0.58 9.72 16.11
CA ARG A 15 0.42 10.79 16.15
C ARG A 15 1.61 10.49 15.23
N ALA A 16 2.10 9.24 15.23
CA ALA A 16 3.18 8.82 14.35
C ALA A 16 2.81 8.94 12.85
N ALA A 17 1.55 8.72 12.49
CA ALA A 17 1.06 8.86 11.12
C ALA A 17 1.18 10.31 10.61
N PHE A 18 0.87 11.31 11.44
CA PHE A 18 1.06 12.72 11.08
C PHE A 18 2.54 13.07 10.92
N ALA A 19 3.40 12.57 11.80
CA ALA A 19 4.85 12.74 11.65
C ALA A 19 5.39 12.07 10.37
N ALA A 20 4.90 10.87 10.03
CA ALA A 20 5.29 10.14 8.81
C ALA A 20 4.71 10.75 7.51
N ALA A 21 3.75 11.68 7.63
CA ALA A 21 3.23 12.47 6.53
C ALA A 21 4.02 13.78 6.31
N GLU A 22 5.06 14.02 7.12
CA GLU A 22 5.92 15.22 7.11
C GLU A 22 5.13 16.53 7.33
N VAL A 23 4.04 16.46 8.10
CA VAL A 23 3.21 17.64 8.40
C VAL A 23 3.34 17.99 9.88
N ASP A 24 3.56 19.28 10.17
CA ASP A 24 3.57 19.77 11.55
C ASP A 24 2.15 19.73 12.13
N LEU A 25 1.99 19.14 13.32
CA LEU A 25 0.68 18.92 13.94
C LEU A 25 -0.04 20.23 14.29
N GLN A 26 0.69 21.34 14.46
CA GLN A 26 0.12 22.66 14.74
C GLN A 26 -0.21 23.46 13.48
N SER A 27 0.10 22.93 12.30
CA SER A 27 -0.15 23.62 11.03
C SER A 27 -1.60 23.49 10.56
N GLU A 28 -2.01 24.44 9.72
CA GLU A 28 -3.29 24.39 9.00
C GLU A 28 -3.38 23.16 8.08
N GLU A 29 -2.26 22.74 7.47
CA GLU A 29 -2.21 21.53 6.63
C GLU A 29 -2.57 20.28 7.44
N ALA A 30 -2.05 20.14 8.68
CA ALA A 30 -2.40 19.01 9.54
C ALA A 30 -3.89 19.01 9.90
N PHE A 31 -4.47 20.19 10.12
CA PHE A 31 -5.90 20.33 10.39
C PHE A 31 -6.74 19.87 9.20
N GLU A 32 -6.43 20.34 7.99
CA GLU A 32 -7.14 19.94 6.78
C GLU A 32 -6.99 18.44 6.46
N LEU A 33 -5.81 17.86 6.72
CA LEU A 33 -5.61 16.42 6.60
C LEU A 33 -6.43 15.65 7.65
N ALA A 34 -6.45 16.11 8.90
CA ALA A 34 -7.23 15.48 9.97
C ALA A 34 -8.74 15.47 9.67
N ARG A 35 -9.26 16.50 8.99
CA ARG A 35 -10.66 16.55 8.51
C ARG A 35 -10.98 15.45 7.51
N LYS A 36 -10.01 15.08 6.66
CA LYS A 36 -10.13 13.99 5.68
C LYS A 36 -9.96 12.60 6.31
N GLY A 37 -9.34 12.52 7.49
CA GLY A 37 -9.15 11.28 8.24
C GLY A 37 -7.72 11.11 8.74
N MET A 38 -7.31 9.86 8.99
CA MET A 38 -5.92 9.58 9.35
C MET A 38 -5.03 9.68 8.09
N PRO A 39 -3.92 10.44 8.12
CA PRO A 39 -3.10 10.65 6.94
C PRO A 39 -2.38 9.37 6.53
N ARG A 40 -2.24 9.17 5.21
CA ARG A 40 -1.40 8.11 4.65
C ARG A 40 0.06 8.51 4.82
N ALA A 41 0.91 7.60 5.29
CA ALA A 41 2.35 7.86 5.39
C ALA A 41 2.93 8.17 3.99
N LYS A 42 3.65 9.29 3.86
CA LYS A 42 4.36 9.66 2.62
C LYS A 42 5.71 8.97 2.54
N LEU A 43 6.33 8.72 3.70
CA LEU A 43 7.64 8.08 3.78
C LEU A 43 7.59 6.61 3.33
N ALA A 44 8.38 6.28 2.32
CA ALA A 44 8.54 4.90 1.85
C ALA A 44 9.07 4.01 2.99
N GLY A 45 8.38 2.91 3.27
CA GLY A 45 8.77 1.94 4.30
C GLY A 45 8.33 2.29 5.73
N ALA A 46 7.62 3.40 5.94
CA ALA A 46 7.01 3.69 7.24
C ALA A 46 5.96 2.64 7.61
N GLN A 47 6.10 2.05 8.80
CA GLN A 47 5.23 0.99 9.31
C GLN A 47 4.24 1.59 10.29
N ILE A 48 3.00 1.81 9.85
CA ILE A 48 1.99 2.51 10.63
C ILE A 48 0.77 1.61 10.81
N ILE A 49 0.28 1.51 12.04
CA ILE A 49 -0.97 0.84 12.38
C ILE A 49 -2.10 1.87 12.42
N TYR A 50 -3.03 1.78 11.47
CA TYR A 50 -4.20 2.64 11.35
C TYR A 50 -5.34 2.21 12.26
N GLY A 51 -5.46 0.91 12.53
CA GLY A 51 -6.51 0.35 13.35
C GLY A 51 -6.10 -0.97 13.99
N CYS A 52 -6.57 -1.21 15.21
CA CYS A 52 -6.30 -2.45 15.93
C CYS A 52 -7.51 -2.81 16.80
N GLU A 53 -8.14 -3.94 16.56
CA GLU A 53 -9.35 -4.35 17.27
C GLU A 53 -9.20 -5.77 17.83
N VAL A 54 -9.70 -6.01 19.04
CA VAL A 54 -9.75 -7.36 19.60
C VAL A 54 -10.97 -8.08 19.02
N LYS A 55 -10.76 -9.18 18.29
CA LYS A 55 -11.85 -9.99 17.73
C LYS A 55 -12.23 -11.17 18.59
N HIS A 56 -11.26 -11.74 19.30
CA HIS A 56 -11.50 -12.86 20.20
C HIS A 56 -10.55 -12.76 21.39
N PHE A 57 -11.05 -13.08 22.57
CA PHE A 57 -10.25 -13.07 23.79
C PHE A 57 -10.71 -14.21 24.69
N ASN A 58 -9.90 -15.26 24.77
CA ASN A 58 -10.12 -16.39 25.65
C ASN A 58 -8.76 -16.93 26.12
N LEU A 59 -8.36 -16.56 27.34
CA LEU A 59 -7.04 -16.88 27.87
C LEU A 59 -6.73 -18.38 27.73
N PRO A 60 -5.50 -18.76 27.30
CA PRO A 60 -4.35 -17.88 27.01
C PRO A 60 -4.36 -17.26 25.60
N TYR A 61 -5.38 -17.52 24.78
CA TYR A 61 -5.43 -17.11 23.38
C TYR A 61 -6.21 -15.81 23.16
N PHE A 62 -5.74 -14.98 22.24
CA PHE A 62 -6.47 -13.83 21.77
C PHE A 62 -6.21 -13.61 20.28
N ALA A 63 -7.15 -12.96 19.60
CA ALA A 63 -7.04 -12.62 18.19
C ALA A 63 -7.24 -11.12 18.00
N LEU A 64 -6.31 -10.49 17.30
CA LEU A 64 -6.37 -9.08 16.92
C LEU A 64 -6.59 -8.96 15.42
N GLN A 65 -7.43 -8.01 15.02
CA GLN A 65 -7.49 -7.50 13.67
C GLN A 65 -6.69 -6.20 13.61
N VAL A 66 -5.61 -6.21 12.83
CA VAL A 66 -4.73 -5.06 12.65
C VAL A 66 -4.89 -4.55 11.22
N GLN A 67 -5.06 -3.24 11.07
CA GLN A 67 -5.03 -2.52 9.80
C GLN A 67 -3.75 -1.69 9.79
N SER A 68 -2.84 -1.98 8.87
CA SER A 68 -1.52 -1.35 8.79
C SER A 68 -1.13 -1.08 7.34
N VAL A 69 -0.09 -0.26 7.17
CA VAL A 69 0.58 -0.02 5.89
C VAL A 69 2.08 -0.25 6.08
N GLY A 70 2.72 -0.80 5.06
CA GLY A 70 4.17 -1.04 5.06
C GLY A 70 4.61 -2.17 6.00
N GLU A 71 3.67 -2.96 6.52
CA GLU A 71 3.99 -3.99 7.50
C GLU A 71 4.81 -5.14 6.93
N THR A 72 5.78 -5.60 7.72
CA THR A 72 6.48 -6.87 7.51
C THR A 72 5.95 -7.91 8.49
N ASP A 73 6.02 -9.20 8.15
CA ASP A 73 5.69 -10.29 9.08
C ASP A 73 6.45 -10.16 10.41
N VAL A 74 7.74 -9.81 10.35
CA VAL A 74 8.59 -9.57 11.53
C VAL A 74 8.01 -8.47 12.41
N PHE A 75 7.59 -7.35 11.81
CA PHE A 75 6.99 -6.23 12.55
C PHE A 75 5.74 -6.64 13.31
N LEU A 76 4.83 -7.37 12.66
CA LEU A 76 3.60 -7.82 13.31
C LEU A 76 3.88 -8.81 14.46
N ARG A 77 4.90 -9.66 14.32
CA ARG A 77 5.32 -10.56 15.40
C ARG A 77 5.93 -9.81 16.58
N CYS A 78 6.82 -8.84 16.31
CA CYS A 78 7.39 -7.96 17.32
C CYS A 78 6.31 -7.15 18.03
N PHE A 79 5.34 -6.61 17.29
CA PHE A 79 4.20 -5.90 17.82
C PHE A 79 3.39 -6.74 18.82
N ILE A 80 3.08 -8.00 18.49
CA ILE A 80 2.40 -8.91 19.43
C ILE A 80 3.27 -9.19 20.66
N HIS A 81 4.57 -9.36 20.48
CA HIS A 81 5.50 -9.58 21.59
C HIS A 81 5.53 -8.38 22.54
N GLU A 82 5.64 -7.16 22.01
CA GLU A 82 5.62 -5.90 22.76
C GLU A 82 4.31 -5.70 23.53
N LEU A 83 3.17 -6.09 22.94
CA LEU A 83 1.89 -6.08 23.66
C LEU A 83 1.93 -7.00 24.89
N GLY A 84 2.50 -8.20 24.75
CA GLY A 84 2.68 -9.14 25.86
C GLY A 84 3.52 -8.53 26.98
N VAL A 85 4.70 -8.00 26.62
CA VAL A 85 5.64 -7.36 27.55
C VAL A 85 5.00 -6.17 28.27
N THR A 86 4.28 -5.32 27.54
CA THR A 86 3.62 -4.13 28.10
C THR A 86 2.50 -4.50 29.08
N LEU A 87 1.88 -5.68 28.92
CA LEU A 87 0.89 -6.22 29.86
C LEU A 87 1.51 -6.95 31.06
N GLY A 88 2.85 -7.04 31.14
CA GLY A 88 3.57 -7.78 32.17
C GLY A 88 3.55 -9.30 31.96
N THR A 89 3.37 -9.74 30.71
CA THR A 89 3.28 -11.15 30.32
C THR A 89 4.22 -11.42 29.14
N THR A 90 4.18 -12.64 28.60
CA THR A 90 4.81 -12.92 27.30
C THR A 90 3.74 -13.32 26.31
N ALA A 91 3.84 -12.79 25.09
CA ALA A 91 2.95 -13.15 23.99
C ALA A 91 3.81 -13.53 22.78
N SER A 92 3.33 -14.53 22.05
CA SER A 92 3.95 -15.00 20.80
C SER A 92 2.85 -15.21 19.76
N CYS A 93 3.16 -14.89 18.51
CA CYS A 93 2.23 -15.03 17.41
C CYS A 93 2.16 -16.50 16.96
N THR A 94 0.98 -17.13 17.10
CA THR A 94 0.75 -18.52 16.66
C THR A 94 0.27 -18.61 15.22
N ARG A 95 -0.51 -17.63 14.78
CA ARG A 95 -1.08 -17.57 13.43
C ARG A 95 -1.18 -16.12 12.98
N LEU A 96 -0.64 -15.85 11.79
CA LEU A 96 -0.81 -14.59 11.09
C LEU A 96 -1.52 -14.86 9.75
N GLN A 97 -2.56 -14.09 9.46
CA GLN A 97 -3.33 -14.23 8.22
C GLN A 97 -3.71 -12.85 7.69
N ARG A 98 -3.31 -12.57 6.45
CA ARG A 98 -3.76 -11.37 5.73
C ARG A 98 -5.20 -11.57 5.26
N ARG A 99 -6.13 -10.77 5.80
CA ARG A 99 -7.58 -10.83 5.46
C ARG A 99 -7.93 -10.03 4.21
N SER A 100 -7.26 -8.90 4.00
CA SER A 100 -7.44 -8.03 2.85
C SER A 100 -6.12 -7.38 2.48
N PHE A 101 -6.04 -6.93 1.23
CA PHE A 101 -4.96 -6.11 0.70
C PHE A 101 -5.60 -5.02 -0.15
N GLY A 102 -5.66 -3.81 0.39
CA GLY A 102 -6.45 -2.72 -0.19
C GLY A 102 -7.89 -3.16 -0.45
N PRO A 103 -8.40 -3.05 -1.69
CA PRO A 103 -9.77 -3.44 -2.04
C PRO A 103 -9.97 -4.96 -2.14
N PHE A 104 -8.88 -5.72 -2.24
CA PHE A 104 -8.94 -7.17 -2.43
C PHE A 104 -9.10 -7.88 -1.09
N HIS A 105 -10.05 -8.80 -1.01
CA HIS A 105 -10.33 -9.59 0.18
C HIS A 105 -9.85 -11.02 -0.04
N ALA A 106 -9.66 -11.78 1.03
CA ALA A 106 -9.29 -13.20 0.96
C ALA A 106 -10.27 -14.03 0.12
N ALA A 107 -11.54 -13.62 0.01
CA ALA A 107 -12.54 -14.27 -0.83
C ALA A 107 -12.29 -14.09 -2.34
N HIS A 108 -11.52 -13.08 -2.75
CA HIS A 108 -11.14 -12.86 -4.13
C HIS A 108 -9.90 -13.67 -4.53
N ALA A 109 -9.20 -14.29 -3.59
CA ALA A 109 -8.02 -15.09 -3.87
C ALA A 109 -8.41 -16.46 -4.42
N LEU A 110 -7.71 -16.92 -5.46
CA LEU A 110 -7.85 -18.28 -5.97
C LEU A 110 -7.11 -19.26 -5.06
N LEU A 111 -7.83 -20.27 -4.58
CA LEU A 111 -7.23 -21.40 -3.86
C LEU A 111 -6.47 -22.29 -4.85
N GLU A 112 -5.47 -23.02 -4.38
CA GLU A 112 -4.64 -23.91 -5.21
C GLU A 112 -5.47 -24.90 -6.05
N LYS A 113 -6.52 -25.48 -5.43
CA LYS A 113 -7.46 -26.40 -6.10
C LYS A 113 -8.31 -25.75 -7.20
N GLN A 114 -8.39 -24.42 -7.21
CA GLN A 114 -9.19 -23.64 -8.15
C GLN A 114 -8.36 -23.05 -9.28
N ILE A 115 -7.03 -23.29 -9.30
CA ILE A 115 -6.13 -22.82 -10.35
C ILE A 115 -6.40 -23.62 -11.64
N THR A 116 -7.35 -23.12 -12.42
CA THR A 116 -7.67 -23.57 -13.77
C THR A 116 -7.73 -22.34 -14.67
N LEU A 117 -7.42 -22.50 -15.96
CA LEU A 117 -7.41 -21.39 -16.92
C LEU A 117 -8.71 -20.57 -16.88
N GLN A 118 -9.85 -21.25 -16.84
CA GLN A 118 -11.16 -20.60 -16.79
C GLN A 118 -11.35 -19.76 -15.53
N ASN A 119 -10.94 -20.28 -14.36
CA ASN A 119 -11.05 -19.55 -13.10
C ASN A 119 -10.07 -18.38 -13.03
N ILE A 120 -8.87 -18.52 -13.60
CA ILE A 120 -7.90 -17.43 -13.70
C ILE A 120 -8.49 -16.29 -14.54
N ILE A 121 -9.03 -16.57 -15.73
CA ILE A 121 -9.64 -15.54 -16.59
C ILE A 121 -10.80 -14.84 -15.86
N ARG A 122 -11.68 -15.60 -15.22
CA ARG A 122 -12.79 -15.03 -14.42
C ARG A 122 -12.29 -14.18 -13.26
N ASN A 123 -11.22 -14.60 -12.59
CA ASN A 123 -10.64 -13.85 -11.48
C ASN A 123 -9.99 -12.56 -11.95
N ILE A 124 -9.29 -12.55 -13.08
CA ILE A 124 -8.75 -11.34 -13.72
C ILE A 124 -9.88 -10.35 -14.01
N GLU A 125 -10.99 -10.83 -14.56
CA GLU A 125 -12.13 -9.96 -14.87
C GLU A 125 -12.80 -9.42 -13.61
N LEU A 126 -12.96 -10.24 -12.57
CA LEU A 126 -13.43 -9.80 -11.25
C LEU A 126 -12.51 -8.71 -10.69
N CYS A 127 -11.20 -8.92 -10.71
CA CYS A 127 -10.22 -7.95 -10.21
C CYS A 127 -10.27 -6.64 -11.00
N ARG A 128 -10.42 -6.70 -12.33
CA ARG A 128 -10.61 -5.50 -13.16
C ARG A 128 -11.84 -4.71 -12.73
N ARG A 129 -12.99 -5.37 -12.53
CA ARG A 129 -14.22 -4.70 -12.07
C ARG A 129 -14.06 -4.06 -10.68
N ILE A 130 -13.33 -4.71 -9.77
CA ILE A 130 -13.03 -4.11 -8.46
C ILE A 130 -12.21 -2.83 -8.64
N MET A 131 -11.20 -2.85 -9.50
CA MET A 131 -10.34 -1.69 -9.75
C MET A 131 -11.09 -0.54 -10.43
N GLU A 132 -11.99 -0.84 -11.37
CA GLU A 132 -12.81 0.17 -12.07
C GLU A 132 -13.78 0.89 -11.15
N ASN A 133 -14.26 0.22 -10.09
CA ASN A 133 -15.18 0.80 -9.11
C ASN A 133 -14.48 1.68 -8.06
N LEU A 134 -13.15 1.73 -8.02
CA LEU A 134 -12.43 2.55 -7.05
C LEU A 134 -12.36 4.01 -7.50
N PRO A 135 -12.42 4.96 -6.55
CA PRO A 135 -12.20 6.36 -6.86
C PRO A 135 -10.78 6.53 -7.42
N LYS A 136 -10.69 7.19 -8.58
CA LYS A 136 -9.40 7.57 -9.15
C LYS A 136 -8.82 8.70 -8.30
N ASP A 137 -7.63 8.48 -7.78
CA ASP A 137 -6.88 9.51 -7.07
C ASP A 137 -6.16 10.38 -8.12
N GLU A 138 -6.39 11.69 -8.06
CA GLU A 138 -5.82 12.68 -9.00
C GLU A 138 -4.29 12.71 -8.95
N GLY A 139 -3.68 12.25 -7.85
CA GLY A 139 -2.23 12.16 -7.67
C GLY A 139 -1.59 10.89 -8.23
N VAL A 140 -2.36 9.96 -8.79
CA VAL A 140 -1.79 8.72 -9.37
C VAL A 140 -1.22 9.05 -10.74
N VAL A 141 0.11 8.94 -10.85
CA VAL A 141 0.81 9.01 -12.14
C VAL A 141 0.33 7.84 -12.98
N ASN A 142 -0.49 8.13 -13.99
CA ASN A 142 -0.83 7.15 -15.00
C ASN A 142 0.36 7.01 -15.93
N GLU A 143 0.85 5.79 -16.11
CA GLU A 143 1.72 5.48 -17.24
C GLU A 143 0.88 5.70 -18.50
N ASN A 144 1.11 6.82 -19.16
CA ASN A 144 0.52 7.06 -20.46
C ASN A 144 1.13 6.02 -21.40
N SER A 145 0.31 5.06 -21.85
CA SER A 145 0.64 4.15 -22.95
C SER A 145 0.62 4.88 -24.30
N THR A 146 1.07 6.12 -24.34
CA THR A 146 1.41 6.77 -25.60
C THR A 146 2.69 6.09 -26.07
N THR A 147 2.59 5.29 -27.12
CA THR A 147 3.76 4.94 -27.94
C THR A 147 4.44 6.27 -28.27
N TYR A 148 5.68 6.47 -27.81
CA TYR A 148 6.48 7.63 -28.20
C TYR A 148 6.83 7.50 -29.69
N GLU A 149 5.89 7.81 -30.57
CA GLU A 149 6.19 8.12 -31.97
C GLU A 149 6.36 9.64 -32.08
N GLU A 150 7.44 10.17 -31.48
CA GLU A 150 7.95 11.43 -32.01
C GLU A 150 8.67 11.10 -33.33
N GLU A 151 7.93 11.15 -34.45
CA GLU A 151 8.52 11.19 -35.78
C GLU A 151 9.28 12.52 -35.93
N ARG A 152 10.54 12.55 -35.46
CA ARG A 152 11.45 13.62 -35.85
C ARG A 152 12.15 13.17 -37.13
N PRO A 153 12.08 13.94 -38.24
CA PRO A 153 12.92 13.66 -39.39
C PRO A 153 14.37 13.80 -38.92
N VAL A 154 15.13 12.70 -39.00
CA VAL A 154 16.58 12.76 -38.80
C VAL A 154 17.14 13.43 -40.04
N VAL A 155 17.66 14.64 -39.86
CA VAL A 155 18.29 15.40 -40.93
C VAL A 155 19.79 15.20 -40.79
N ASP A 156 20.41 14.47 -41.72
CA ASP A 156 21.87 14.43 -41.81
C ASP A 156 22.38 15.84 -42.21
N GLY A 157 23.65 16.16 -41.94
CA GLY A 157 24.30 17.46 -42.24
C GLY A 157 24.34 17.85 -43.73
N LEU A 158 23.63 17.11 -44.57
CA LEU A 158 23.43 17.29 -46.01
C LEU A 158 21.95 17.40 -46.42
N ASP A 159 21.01 17.53 -45.46
CA ASP A 159 19.56 17.67 -45.71
C ASP A 159 18.90 16.51 -46.50
N LEU A 160 19.39 15.28 -46.36
CA LEU A 160 18.68 14.09 -46.85
C LEU A 160 17.91 13.41 -45.70
N GLN A 161 16.61 13.14 -45.94
CA GLN A 161 15.77 12.34 -45.06
C GLN A 161 16.21 10.87 -45.13
N THR A 162 16.65 10.30 -44.02
CA THR A 162 16.86 8.86 -43.89
C THR A 162 15.66 8.19 -43.22
N ASP A 163 15.30 7.01 -43.71
CA ASP A 163 14.24 6.17 -43.14
C ASP A 163 14.54 5.88 -41.66
N HIS A 164 13.50 6.00 -40.83
CA HIS A 164 13.54 5.92 -39.37
C HIS A 164 14.41 4.79 -38.82
N GLU A 165 15.55 5.12 -38.21
CA GLU A 165 16.37 4.12 -37.53
C GLU A 165 15.92 3.98 -36.05
N TYR A 166 15.42 2.80 -35.71
CA TYR A 166 14.96 2.46 -34.37
C TYR A 166 16.14 2.31 -33.40
N ASP A 167 16.34 3.29 -32.53
CA ASP A 167 17.38 3.26 -31.48
C ASP A 167 16.92 2.41 -30.27
N ALA A 168 17.26 1.12 -30.30
CA ALA A 168 16.92 0.15 -29.26
C ALA A 168 17.61 0.39 -27.90
N MET A 169 18.58 1.33 -27.82
CA MET A 169 19.32 1.62 -26.58
C MET A 169 18.74 2.80 -25.80
N ARG A 170 17.70 3.49 -26.30
CA ARG A 170 17.00 4.52 -25.55
C ARG A 170 16.05 3.92 -24.51
N PRO A 171 16.19 4.27 -23.21
CA PRO A 171 15.23 3.84 -22.20
C PRO A 171 13.84 4.46 -22.46
N VAL A 172 12.80 3.68 -22.19
CA VAL A 172 11.39 3.92 -22.59
C VAL A 172 10.69 5.08 -21.86
N TRP A 173 11.39 5.80 -20.99
CA TRP A 173 10.83 6.85 -20.13
C TRP A 173 11.58 8.18 -20.32
N PRO A 174 10.85 9.31 -20.30
CA PRO A 174 11.44 10.61 -20.56
C PRO A 174 12.36 11.01 -19.42
N ARG A 175 13.62 11.31 -19.75
CA ARG A 175 14.47 12.13 -18.87
C ARG A 175 14.54 13.53 -19.47
N ASN A 176 13.72 14.43 -18.92
CA ASN A 176 13.86 15.85 -19.22
C ASN A 176 15.08 16.35 -18.46
N TYR A 177 16.21 16.48 -19.16
CA TYR A 177 17.34 17.25 -18.67
C TYR A 177 17.11 18.70 -19.12
N THR A 178 16.88 19.60 -18.16
CA THR A 178 16.98 21.05 -18.35
C THR A 178 18.40 21.45 -18.69
#